data_AF-A0A170QDH3-F1
#
_entry.id   AF-A0A170QDH3-F1
#
_cell.length_a   1.000
_cell.length_b   1.000
_cell.length_c   1.000
_cell.angle_alpha   90.00
_cell.angle_beta   90.00
_cell.angle_gamma   90.00
#
_symmetry.space_group_name_H-M   'P 1'
#
loop_
_entity.id
_entity.type
_entity.pdbx_description
1 polymer ?
#
loop_
_entity_poly.entity_id
_entity_poly.type
_entity_poly.pdbx_seq_one_letter_code
_entity_poly.pdbx_strand_id
1 'polypeptide(L)'
;MTDNQEQLIKEAVEKALQGDMDAVNNIEDRVTRSKAKAALVKAKREAAKTSAEPSTKEKSEESGSESKSVPRSPNQQFAGIIASQFPKTVDEELSSETHIQLQSEKWLDIAQYLRDDPACLFDSLQCITGVDLGEDVGLEVRYNLHSMTHRHVIEIRIACAGKNPKIPSVEAVWRIGDWFERETYDMFGIEFQGHRDLRRILLPDDWEGWPLRKDYEVQETYHGIVVPKVKEGWE
;
A
#
# COMPACT_ATOMS: atom_id res chain seq x y z
N MET A 1 21.02 21.15 -17.64
CA MET A 1 20.96 19.67 -17.67
C MET A 1 19.56 19.17 -17.30
N THR A 2 18.83 19.86 -16.41
CA THR A 2 17.46 19.53 -15.96
C THR A 2 16.39 19.69 -17.04
N ASP A 3 16.45 20.76 -17.85
CA ASP A 3 15.37 21.10 -18.79
C ASP A 3 15.21 20.06 -19.91
N ASN A 4 16.32 19.43 -20.32
CA ASN A 4 16.30 18.38 -21.33
C ASN A 4 15.68 17.06 -20.79
N GLN A 5 15.85 16.79 -19.49
CA GLN A 5 15.23 15.61 -18.84
C GLN A 5 13.72 15.81 -18.66
N GLU A 6 13.28 17.02 -18.31
CA GLU A 6 11.86 17.34 -18.19
C GLU A 6 11.12 17.26 -19.52
N GLN A 7 11.75 17.74 -20.60
CA GLN A 7 11.19 17.62 -21.95
C GLN A 7 11.07 16.15 -22.39
N LEU A 8 12.12 15.35 -22.15
CA LEU A 8 12.13 13.92 -22.45
C LEU A 8 11.04 13.15 -21.67
N ILE A 9 10.80 13.51 -20.40
CA ILE A 9 9.73 12.94 -19.58
C ILE A 9 8.35 13.29 -20.18
N LYS A 10 8.12 14.55 -20.57
CA LYS A 10 6.83 14.99 -21.13
C LYS A 10 6.52 14.26 -22.45
N GLU A 11 7.49 14.17 -23.35
CA GLU A 11 7.33 13.48 -24.64
C GLU A 11 7.07 11.97 -24.46
N ALA A 12 7.75 11.33 -23.51
CA ALA A 12 7.54 9.91 -23.20
C ALA A 12 6.16 9.64 -22.60
N VAL A 13 5.67 10.53 -21.71
CA VAL A 13 4.34 10.43 -21.11
C VAL A 13 3.24 10.63 -22.16
N GLU A 14 3.40 11.57 -23.08
CA GLU A 14 2.42 11.82 -24.15
C GLU A 14 2.28 10.61 -25.08
N LYS A 15 3.40 10.01 -25.50
CA LYS A 15 3.40 8.76 -26.29
C LYS A 15 2.78 7.59 -25.53
N ALA A 16 3.05 7.48 -24.24
CA ALA A 16 2.46 6.44 -23.40
C ALA A 16 0.96 6.63 -23.15
N LEU A 17 0.45 7.86 -23.15
CA LEU A 17 -1.00 8.14 -23.14
C LEU A 17 -1.66 7.74 -24.48
N GLN A 18 -0.92 7.80 -25.59
CA GLN A 18 -1.35 7.33 -26.91
C GLN A 18 -1.21 5.81 -27.10
N GLY A 19 -0.76 5.08 -26.06
CA GLY A 19 -0.68 3.61 -26.04
C GLY A 19 0.73 3.05 -26.25
N ASP A 20 1.74 3.88 -26.51
CA ASP A 20 3.13 3.45 -26.68
C ASP A 20 3.88 3.49 -25.33
N MET A 21 3.78 2.40 -24.57
CA MET A 21 4.47 2.25 -23.28
C MET A 21 5.98 2.06 -23.42
N ASP A 22 6.48 1.74 -24.60
CA ASP A 22 7.90 1.50 -24.84
C ASP A 22 8.70 2.82 -24.76
N ALA A 23 8.06 3.95 -25.07
CA ALA A 23 8.64 5.28 -24.90
C ALA A 23 9.05 5.58 -23.44
N VAL A 24 8.33 5.05 -22.45
CA VAL A 24 8.66 5.20 -21.02
C VAL A 24 9.65 4.13 -20.56
N ASN A 25 9.51 2.89 -21.05
CA ASN A 25 10.37 1.77 -20.60
C ASN A 25 11.81 1.86 -21.14
N ASN A 26 12.00 2.44 -22.33
CA ASN A 26 13.31 2.53 -23.00
C ASN A 26 14.18 3.71 -22.52
N ILE A 27 13.74 4.52 -21.56
CA ILE A 27 14.57 5.59 -20.97
C ILE A 27 15.71 4.95 -20.18
N GLU A 28 16.97 5.10 -20.61
CA GLU A 28 18.14 4.45 -19.99
C GLU A 28 18.36 4.88 -18.53
N ASP A 29 18.22 6.18 -18.24
CA ASP A 29 18.38 6.70 -16.89
C ASP A 29 17.25 6.26 -15.96
N ARG A 30 17.62 5.53 -14.90
CA ARG A 30 16.67 4.97 -13.92
C ARG A 30 15.85 6.05 -13.23
N VAL A 31 16.44 7.20 -12.93
CA VAL A 31 15.75 8.29 -12.21
C VAL A 31 14.70 8.94 -13.12
N THR A 32 15.09 9.27 -14.35
CA THR A 32 14.20 9.85 -15.37
C THR A 32 13.07 8.89 -15.75
N ARG A 33 13.36 7.59 -15.88
CA ARG A 33 12.35 6.54 -16.09
C ARG A 33 11.33 6.47 -14.97
N SER A 34 11.79 6.57 -13.72
CA SER A 34 10.90 6.54 -12.54
C SER A 34 10.00 7.77 -12.49
N LYS A 35 10.54 8.96 -12.80
CA LYS A 35 9.77 10.20 -12.90
C LYS A 35 8.74 10.15 -14.04
N ALA A 36 9.09 9.57 -15.19
CA ALA A 36 8.16 9.40 -16.31
C ALA A 36 7.00 8.45 -15.98
N LYS A 37 7.25 7.34 -15.27
CA LYS A 37 6.19 6.45 -14.79
C LYS A 37 5.23 7.14 -13.81
N ALA A 38 5.76 7.93 -12.87
CA ALA A 38 4.94 8.69 -11.93
C ALA A 38 4.08 9.75 -12.64
N ALA A 39 4.66 10.49 -13.60
CA ALA A 39 3.95 11.48 -14.38
C ALA A 39 2.84 10.87 -15.27
N LEU A 40 3.07 9.68 -15.83
CA LEU A 40 2.06 8.94 -16.59
C LEU A 40 0.86 8.54 -15.73
N VAL A 41 1.10 8.04 -14.51
CA VAL A 41 0.01 7.68 -13.58
C VAL A 41 -0.82 8.91 -13.20
N LYS A 42 -0.15 10.05 -12.97
CA LYS A 42 -0.82 11.32 -12.68
C LYS A 42 -1.70 11.78 -13.85
N ALA A 43 -1.19 11.75 -15.07
CA ALA A 43 -1.94 12.16 -16.27
C ALA A 43 -3.15 11.24 -16.55
N LYS A 44 -3.02 9.93 -16.33
CA LYS A 44 -4.15 8.98 -16.45
C LYS A 44 -5.25 9.26 -15.42
N ARG A 45 -4.89 9.61 -14.19
CA ARG A 45 -5.83 10.00 -13.13
C ARG A 45 -6.56 11.32 -13.44
N GLU A 46 -5.86 12.29 -14.02
CA GLU A 46 -6.46 13.56 -14.45
C GLU A 46 -7.41 13.38 -15.63
N ALA A 47 -7.07 12.51 -16.60
CA ALA A 47 -7.95 12.14 -17.70
C ALA A 47 -9.22 11.42 -17.22
N ALA A 48 -9.10 10.49 -16.27
CA ALA A 48 -10.25 9.77 -15.69
C ALA A 48 -11.20 10.68 -14.87
N LYS A 49 -10.68 11.74 -14.24
CA LYS A 49 -11.51 12.76 -13.57
C LYS A 49 -12.32 13.62 -14.54
N THR A 50 -11.89 13.75 -15.80
CA THR A 50 -12.52 14.64 -16.79
C THR A 50 -13.63 13.93 -17.58
N SER A 51 -13.68 12.60 -17.58
CA SER A 51 -14.61 11.78 -18.36
C SER A 51 -15.84 11.24 -17.59
N ALA A 52 -16.04 11.65 -16.34
CA ALA A 52 -17.15 11.18 -15.51
C ALA A 52 -18.40 12.10 -15.57
N GLU A 53 -19.22 11.96 -16.61
CA GLU A 53 -20.68 12.22 -16.57
C GLU A 53 -21.42 11.12 -17.37
N PRO A 54 -22.62 10.66 -16.93
CA PRO A 54 -23.15 9.37 -17.32
C PRO A 54 -24.07 9.44 -18.55
N SER A 55 -23.90 8.52 -19.50
CA SER A 55 -25.00 8.13 -20.39
C SER A 55 -25.04 6.62 -20.59
N THR A 56 -26.21 6.09 -20.26
CA THR A 56 -26.66 4.70 -20.34
C THR A 56 -26.86 4.28 -21.79
N LYS A 57 -26.49 3.05 -22.15
CA LYS A 57 -27.28 2.21 -23.08
C LYS A 57 -26.81 0.75 -23.11
N GLU A 58 -27.78 -0.14 -22.92
CA GLU A 58 -27.75 -1.58 -23.14
C GLU A 58 -27.61 -1.92 -24.64
N LYS A 59 -26.89 -2.98 -25.00
CA LYS A 59 -27.43 -4.31 -25.38
C LYS A 59 -26.37 -5.23 -26.01
N SER A 60 -26.29 -6.45 -25.45
CA SER A 60 -26.14 -7.78 -26.08
C SER A 60 -25.52 -7.93 -27.47
N GLU A 61 -24.52 -8.81 -27.58
CA GLU A 61 -24.62 -10.07 -28.34
C GLU A 61 -23.42 -11.01 -28.08
N GLU A 62 -23.73 -12.31 -28.06
CA GLU A 62 -22.85 -13.44 -27.80
C GLU A 62 -21.79 -13.63 -28.89
N SER A 63 -20.58 -14.01 -28.51
CA SER A 63 -19.85 -15.06 -29.24
C SER A 63 -18.91 -15.79 -28.29
N GLY A 64 -19.08 -17.12 -28.26
CA GLY A 64 -18.26 -18.02 -27.46
C GLY A 64 -16.81 -17.96 -27.90
N SER A 65 -15.96 -17.56 -26.97
CA SER A 65 -14.54 -17.87 -26.96
C SER A 65 -14.27 -18.42 -25.58
N GLU A 66 -14.01 -19.73 -25.50
CA GLU A 66 -13.44 -20.35 -24.32
C GLU A 66 -12.08 -19.69 -24.06
N SER A 67 -12.09 -18.60 -23.29
CA SER A 67 -10.85 -18.01 -22.79
C SER A 67 -10.33 -18.99 -21.76
N LYS A 68 -9.21 -19.66 -22.07
CA LYS A 68 -8.37 -20.28 -21.04
C LYS A 68 -8.03 -19.18 -20.03
N SER A 69 -8.75 -19.17 -18.92
CA SER A 69 -8.60 -18.16 -17.88
C SER A 69 -7.18 -18.25 -17.34
N VAL A 70 -6.41 -17.16 -17.48
CA VAL A 70 -5.13 -17.02 -16.78
C VAL A 70 -5.36 -17.36 -15.30
N PRO A 71 -4.53 -18.21 -14.67
CA PRO A 71 -4.68 -18.51 -13.25
C PRO A 71 -4.61 -17.20 -12.47
N ARG A 72 -5.71 -16.80 -11.83
CA ARG A 72 -5.71 -15.61 -10.97
C ARG A 72 -4.76 -15.86 -9.81
N SER A 73 -3.92 -14.88 -9.50
CA SER A 73 -3.14 -14.90 -8.27
C SER A 73 -4.06 -15.00 -7.05
N PRO A 74 -3.61 -15.58 -5.92
CA PRO A 74 -4.39 -15.60 -4.68
C PRO A 74 -4.90 -14.20 -4.30
N ASN A 75 -4.05 -13.17 -4.41
CA ASN A 75 -4.45 -11.78 -4.13
C ASN A 75 -5.62 -11.33 -5.01
N GLN A 76 -5.59 -11.57 -6.32
CA GLN A 76 -6.71 -11.20 -7.21
C GLN A 76 -7.99 -11.99 -6.90
N GLN A 77 -7.87 -13.26 -6.54
CA GLN A 77 -9.01 -14.07 -6.14
C GLN A 77 -9.66 -13.52 -4.87
N PHE A 78 -8.87 -13.28 -3.82
CA PHE A 78 -9.37 -12.77 -2.56
C PHE A 78 -9.81 -11.31 -2.65
N ALA A 79 -9.20 -10.50 -3.52
CA ALA A 79 -9.71 -9.14 -3.82
C ALA A 79 -11.14 -9.18 -4.37
N GLY A 80 -11.46 -10.12 -5.27
CA GLY A 80 -12.81 -10.30 -5.77
C GLY A 80 -13.80 -10.76 -4.69
N ILE A 81 -13.37 -11.67 -3.81
CA ILE A 81 -14.19 -12.11 -2.66
C ILE A 81 -14.48 -10.93 -1.73
N ILE A 82 -13.44 -10.17 -1.34
CA ILE A 82 -13.58 -8.99 -0.49
C ILE A 82 -14.48 -7.94 -1.17
N ALA A 83 -14.29 -7.65 -2.45
CA ALA A 83 -15.10 -6.66 -3.17
C ALA A 83 -16.58 -7.04 -3.25
N SER A 84 -16.88 -8.34 -3.37
CA SER A 84 -18.26 -8.83 -3.38
C SER A 84 -18.95 -8.75 -2.01
N GLN A 85 -18.23 -9.05 -0.93
CA GLN A 85 -18.77 -9.01 0.43
C GLN A 85 -18.77 -7.58 1.02
N PHE A 86 -17.78 -6.77 0.64
CA PHE A 86 -17.54 -5.41 1.13
C PHE A 86 -17.39 -4.42 -0.03
N PRO A 87 -18.50 -3.99 -0.66
CA PRO A 87 -18.46 -3.08 -1.79
C PRO A 87 -17.73 -1.77 -1.47
N LYS A 88 -16.98 -1.23 -2.45
CA LYS A 88 -16.22 0.03 -2.37
C LYS A 88 -15.06 0.07 -1.35
N THR A 89 -14.61 -1.08 -0.86
CA THR A 89 -13.47 -1.15 0.07
C THR A 89 -12.15 -1.48 -0.63
N VAL A 90 -12.19 -2.21 -1.74
CA VAL A 90 -11.02 -2.56 -2.55
C VAL A 90 -10.77 -1.45 -3.57
N ASP A 91 -9.53 -0.98 -3.65
CA ASP A 91 -9.06 -0.12 -4.74
C ASP A 91 -8.52 -1.00 -5.87
N GLU A 92 -9.33 -1.21 -6.91
CA GLU A 92 -8.99 -2.10 -8.04
C GLU A 92 -7.84 -1.57 -8.90
N GLU A 93 -7.65 -0.24 -8.96
CA GLU A 93 -6.58 0.37 -9.75
C GLU A 93 -5.22 0.21 -9.10
N LEU A 94 -5.18 0.26 -7.76
CA LEU A 94 -3.95 0.10 -6.98
C LEU A 94 -3.65 -1.36 -6.63
N SER A 95 -4.66 -2.23 -6.61
CA SER A 95 -4.47 -3.66 -6.40
C SER A 95 -3.70 -4.32 -7.54
N SER A 96 -2.96 -5.38 -7.23
CA SER A 96 -2.17 -6.12 -8.22
C SER A 96 -2.12 -7.62 -7.91
N GLU A 97 -1.35 -8.37 -8.68
CA GLU A 97 -1.11 -9.80 -8.41
C GLU A 97 -0.37 -10.05 -7.09
N THR A 98 0.32 -9.03 -6.56
CA THR A 98 1.18 -9.15 -5.37
C THR A 98 0.51 -8.72 -4.07
N HIS A 99 -0.53 -7.88 -4.15
CA HIS A 99 -1.20 -7.31 -2.98
C HIS A 99 -2.59 -6.81 -3.32
N ILE A 100 -3.41 -6.65 -2.29
CA ILE A 100 -4.77 -6.10 -2.34
C ILE A 100 -4.73 -4.74 -1.64
N GLN A 101 -5.11 -3.68 -2.36
CA GLN A 101 -5.22 -2.35 -1.79
C GLN A 101 -6.61 -2.15 -1.19
N LEU A 102 -6.69 -1.80 0.08
CA LEU A 102 -7.94 -1.54 0.80
C LEU A 102 -8.01 -0.13 1.36
N GLN A 103 -9.25 0.35 1.51
CA GLN A 103 -9.61 1.51 2.32
C GLN A 103 -9.71 1.11 3.81
N SER A 104 -9.44 2.06 4.72
CA SER A 104 -9.26 1.78 6.14
C SER A 104 -10.55 1.53 6.94
N GLU A 105 -11.70 2.05 6.46
CA GLU A 105 -12.92 2.22 7.25
C GLU A 105 -13.56 0.88 7.66
N LYS A 106 -13.40 -0.14 6.82
CA LYS A 106 -13.97 -1.48 7.02
C LYS A 106 -12.94 -2.54 7.33
N TRP A 107 -11.72 -2.13 7.67
CA TRP A 107 -10.61 -3.06 7.83
C TRP A 107 -10.88 -4.13 8.91
N LEU A 108 -11.37 -3.75 10.09
CA LEU A 108 -11.67 -4.73 11.16
C LEU A 108 -12.73 -5.76 10.74
N ASP A 109 -13.80 -5.32 10.08
CA ASP A 109 -14.86 -6.21 9.58
C ASP A 109 -14.32 -7.19 8.52
N ILE A 110 -13.45 -6.69 7.62
CA ILE A 110 -12.79 -7.49 6.59
C ILE A 110 -11.81 -8.49 7.21
N ALA A 111 -10.99 -8.06 8.17
CA ALA A 111 -10.04 -8.90 8.88
C ALA A 111 -10.74 -10.07 9.60
N GLN A 112 -11.84 -9.79 10.29
CA GLN A 112 -12.68 -10.80 10.92
C GLN A 112 -13.25 -11.78 9.88
N TYR A 113 -13.77 -11.29 8.76
CA TYR A 113 -14.29 -12.14 7.69
C TYR A 113 -13.21 -13.04 7.08
N LEU A 114 -12.02 -12.49 6.77
CA LEU A 114 -10.91 -13.25 6.21
C LEU A 114 -10.42 -14.37 7.13
N ARG A 115 -10.46 -14.17 8.45
CA ARG A 115 -10.10 -15.19 9.43
C ARG A 115 -11.17 -16.27 9.56
N ASP A 116 -12.44 -15.89 9.60
CA ASP A 116 -13.55 -16.78 9.99
C ASP A 116 -14.20 -17.52 8.82
N ASP A 117 -14.21 -16.94 7.62
CA ASP A 117 -14.87 -17.53 6.46
C ASP A 117 -14.17 -18.84 6.05
N PRO A 118 -14.91 -19.97 5.92
CA PRO A 118 -14.34 -21.28 5.58
C PRO A 118 -13.59 -21.33 4.24
N ALA A 119 -13.91 -20.45 3.28
CA ALA A 119 -13.21 -20.37 2.01
C ALA A 119 -11.90 -19.55 2.11
N CYS A 120 -11.74 -18.74 3.17
CA CYS A 120 -10.57 -17.89 3.39
C CYS A 120 -9.63 -18.49 4.44
N LEU A 121 -10.12 -18.65 5.67
CA LEU A 121 -9.39 -19.18 6.84
C LEU A 121 -7.97 -18.62 6.99
N PHE A 122 -7.81 -17.29 6.94
CA PHE A 122 -6.54 -16.63 7.23
C PHE A 122 -6.31 -16.61 8.75
N ASP A 123 -5.96 -17.76 9.29
CA ASP A 123 -5.76 -18.02 10.72
C ASP A 123 -4.40 -17.52 11.25
N SER A 124 -3.49 -17.12 10.36
CA SER A 124 -2.13 -16.74 10.73
C SER A 124 -1.72 -15.37 10.17
N LEU A 125 -1.65 -14.37 11.06
CA LEU A 125 -1.05 -13.07 10.78
C LEU A 125 0.48 -13.18 10.91
N GLN A 126 1.18 -12.99 9.79
CA GLN A 126 2.64 -13.18 9.71
C GLN A 126 3.40 -11.90 10.05
N CYS A 127 2.89 -10.75 9.60
CA CYS A 127 3.55 -9.47 9.77
C CYS A 127 2.54 -8.33 9.67
N ILE A 128 2.75 -7.27 10.46
CA ILE A 128 2.22 -5.93 10.20
C ILE A 128 3.42 -5.00 10.11
N THR A 129 3.49 -4.18 9.06
CA THR A 129 4.57 -3.21 8.91
C THR A 129 4.05 -1.90 8.35
N GLY A 130 4.60 -0.79 8.85
CA GLY A 130 4.42 0.52 8.26
C GLY A 130 5.40 0.76 7.12
N VAL A 131 5.00 1.54 6.13
CA VAL A 131 5.86 2.03 5.06
C VAL A 131 5.57 3.50 4.83
N ASP A 132 6.60 4.32 4.87
CA ASP A 132 6.53 5.72 4.44
C ASP A 132 6.88 5.82 2.95
N LEU A 133 5.87 6.13 2.14
CA LEU A 133 5.95 6.26 0.69
C LEU A 133 6.37 7.68 0.25
N GLY A 134 6.64 8.58 1.19
CA GLY A 134 7.08 9.96 0.95
C GLY A 134 5.96 10.99 1.09
N GLU A 135 6.34 12.28 1.08
CA GLU A 135 5.49 13.43 1.43
C GLU A 135 4.18 13.51 0.64
N ASP A 136 4.19 13.15 -0.65
CA ASP A 136 3.01 13.24 -1.53
C ASP A 136 2.02 12.07 -1.36
N VAL A 137 2.49 10.93 -0.85
CA VAL A 137 1.72 9.67 -0.80
C VAL A 137 1.31 9.33 0.63
N GLY A 138 2.18 9.62 1.60
CA GLY A 138 1.96 9.38 3.01
C GLY A 138 2.37 7.98 3.46
N LEU A 139 1.73 7.55 4.56
CA LEU A 139 2.03 6.29 5.23
C LEU A 139 1.09 5.19 4.74
N GLU A 140 1.59 3.95 4.74
CA GLU A 140 0.83 2.76 4.40
C GLU A 140 1.09 1.69 5.47
N VAL A 141 0.05 0.95 5.87
CA VAL A 141 0.21 -0.27 6.68
C VAL A 141 0.02 -1.47 5.78
N ARG A 142 0.90 -2.46 5.92
CA ARG A 142 0.82 -3.74 5.21
C ARG A 142 0.59 -4.87 6.19
N TYR A 143 -0.24 -5.82 5.78
CA TYR A 143 -0.53 -7.03 6.53
C TYR A 143 -0.22 -8.23 5.65
N ASN A 144 0.62 -9.13 6.13
CA ASN A 144 0.85 -10.41 5.48
C ASN A 144 0.05 -11.49 6.21
N LEU A 145 -0.88 -12.12 5.49
CA LEU A 145 -1.77 -13.14 6.02
C LEU A 145 -1.48 -14.48 5.36
N HIS A 146 -1.55 -15.54 6.15
CA HIS A 146 -1.42 -16.90 5.70
C HIS A 146 -2.60 -17.73 6.20
N SER A 147 -3.21 -18.48 5.29
CA SER A 147 -4.15 -19.55 5.64
C SER A 147 -3.37 -20.84 5.79
N MET A 148 -3.23 -21.36 7.01
CA MET A 148 -2.55 -22.65 7.23
C MET A 148 -3.32 -23.81 6.59
N THR A 149 -4.65 -23.70 6.54
CA THR A 149 -5.54 -24.72 5.97
C THR A 149 -5.43 -24.76 4.44
N HIS A 150 -5.60 -23.62 3.77
CA HIS A 150 -5.61 -23.56 2.30
C HIS A 150 -4.24 -23.28 1.68
N ARG A 151 -3.23 -22.94 2.51
CA ARG A 151 -1.87 -22.58 2.11
C ARG A 151 -1.78 -21.37 1.17
N HIS A 152 -2.76 -20.47 1.28
CA HIS A 152 -2.76 -19.21 0.57
C HIS A 152 -2.04 -18.14 1.38
N VAL A 153 -1.24 -17.33 0.70
CA VAL A 153 -0.59 -16.14 1.25
C VAL A 153 -1.13 -14.92 0.51
N ILE A 154 -1.54 -13.90 1.25
CA ILE A 154 -1.97 -12.62 0.69
C ILE A 154 -1.28 -11.46 1.41
N GLU A 155 -1.17 -10.34 0.71
CA GLU A 155 -0.73 -9.08 1.27
C GLU A 155 -1.85 -8.04 1.14
N ILE A 156 -2.26 -7.48 2.27
CA ILE A 156 -3.22 -6.38 2.33
C ILE A 156 -2.42 -5.09 2.54
N ARG A 157 -2.72 -4.05 1.77
CA ARG A 157 -2.15 -2.72 1.93
C ARG A 157 -3.25 -1.71 2.19
N ILE A 158 -3.02 -0.86 3.18
CA ILE A 158 -3.98 0.17 3.58
C ILE A 158 -3.24 1.51 3.62
N ALA A 159 -3.61 2.39 2.70
CA ALA A 159 -3.10 3.74 2.68
C ALA A 159 -3.68 4.51 3.87
N CYS A 160 -2.81 5.18 4.61
CA CYS A 160 -3.19 5.95 5.78
C CYS A 160 -3.23 7.43 5.41
N ALA A 161 -4.43 8.01 5.41
CA ALA A 161 -4.60 9.41 5.04
C ALA A 161 -4.21 10.36 6.20
N GLY A 162 -3.51 11.44 5.86
CA GLY A 162 -3.27 12.58 6.74
C GLY A 162 -2.05 12.46 7.68
N LYS A 163 -1.86 13.49 8.51
CA LYS A 163 -0.69 13.62 9.40
C LYS A 163 -0.74 12.71 10.63
N ASN A 164 -1.94 12.39 11.10
CA ASN A 164 -2.19 11.49 12.23
C ASN A 164 -2.98 10.28 11.73
N PRO A 165 -2.32 9.34 11.05
CA PRO A 165 -2.96 8.16 10.48
C PRO A 165 -3.57 7.29 11.57
N LYS A 166 -4.84 6.90 11.38
CA LYS A 166 -5.57 6.02 12.29
C LYS A 166 -6.13 4.82 11.53
N ILE A 167 -5.88 3.63 12.04
CA ILE A 167 -6.33 2.36 11.44
C ILE A 167 -7.02 1.52 12.52
N PRO A 168 -8.13 0.82 12.23
CA PRO A 168 -8.71 -0.12 13.18
C PRO A 168 -7.70 -1.22 13.57
N SER A 169 -7.53 -1.45 14.87
CA SER A 169 -6.70 -2.55 15.39
C SER A 169 -7.31 -3.91 15.04
N VAL A 170 -6.46 -4.86 14.69
CA VAL A 170 -6.79 -6.27 14.48
C VAL A 170 -6.26 -7.17 15.60
N GLU A 171 -5.82 -6.59 16.73
CA GLU A 171 -5.38 -7.32 17.93
C GLU A 171 -6.42 -8.33 18.43
N ALA A 172 -7.71 -7.95 18.36
CA ALA A 172 -8.83 -8.81 18.72
C ALA A 172 -9.08 -9.93 17.68
N VAL A 173 -8.60 -9.75 16.45
CA VAL A 173 -8.71 -10.74 15.37
C VAL A 173 -7.56 -11.75 15.46
N TRP A 174 -6.32 -11.26 15.45
CA TRP A 174 -5.11 -12.05 15.63
C TRP A 174 -4.32 -11.50 16.82
N ARG A 175 -4.17 -12.31 17.88
CA ARG A 175 -3.52 -11.87 19.13
C ARG A 175 -2.10 -11.33 18.90
N ILE A 176 -1.36 -11.88 17.94
CA ILE A 176 0.00 -11.44 17.59
C ILE A 176 0.04 -9.99 17.06
N GLY A 177 -1.09 -9.47 16.57
CA GLY A 177 -1.24 -8.08 16.15
C GLY A 177 -0.88 -7.08 17.25
N ASP A 178 -0.99 -7.46 18.54
CA ASP A 178 -0.57 -6.63 19.67
C ASP A 178 0.85 -6.08 19.50
N TRP A 179 1.80 -6.97 19.20
CA TRP A 179 3.20 -6.60 19.10
C TRP A 179 3.49 -5.85 17.80
N PHE A 180 2.94 -6.31 16.68
CA PHE A 180 3.22 -5.68 15.38
C PHE A 180 2.58 -4.30 15.23
N GLU A 181 1.39 -4.09 15.80
CA GLU A 181 0.74 -2.77 15.81
C GLU A 181 1.50 -1.80 16.70
N ARG A 182 1.98 -2.25 17.88
CA ARG A 182 2.83 -1.43 18.75
C ARG A 182 4.17 -1.09 18.12
N GLU A 183 4.82 -2.03 17.44
CA GLU A 183 6.05 -1.77 16.69
C GLU A 183 5.81 -0.75 15.57
N THR A 184 4.73 -0.93 14.80
CA THR A 184 4.36 0.00 13.72
C THR A 184 4.03 1.39 14.26
N TYR A 185 3.34 1.48 15.40
CA TYR A 185 3.11 2.74 16.10
C TYR A 185 4.42 3.39 16.56
N ASP A 186 5.33 2.62 17.15
CA ASP A 186 6.59 3.15 17.69
C ASP A 186 7.51 3.68 16.59
N MET A 187 7.53 3.01 15.43
CA MET A 187 8.40 3.34 14.30
C MET A 187 7.83 4.35 13.31
N PHE A 188 6.51 4.31 13.07
CA PHE A 188 5.83 5.12 12.04
C PHE A 188 4.70 5.99 12.60
N GLY A 189 4.33 5.88 13.87
CA GLY A 189 3.31 6.73 14.50
C GLY A 189 1.91 6.52 13.96
N ILE A 190 1.62 5.32 13.46
CA ILE A 190 0.29 4.93 13.01
C ILE A 190 -0.51 4.48 14.22
N GLU A 191 -1.64 5.15 14.48
CA GLU A 191 -2.47 4.91 15.65
C GLU A 191 -3.47 3.78 15.35
N PHE A 192 -3.41 2.69 16.12
CA PHE A 192 -4.32 1.56 15.99
C PHE A 192 -5.51 1.69 16.95
N GLN A 193 -6.69 2.00 16.40
CA GLN A 193 -7.89 2.25 17.17
C GLN A 193 -8.49 0.96 17.71
N GLY A 194 -8.78 0.93 19.01
CA GLY A 194 -9.29 -0.26 19.69
C GLY A 194 -8.22 -1.21 20.21
N HIS A 195 -6.94 -0.91 20.00
CA HIS A 195 -5.83 -1.63 20.61
C HIS A 195 -5.82 -1.41 22.13
N ARG A 196 -5.60 -2.47 22.91
CA ARG A 196 -5.75 -2.43 24.38
C ARG A 196 -4.64 -1.68 25.11
N ASP A 197 -3.42 -1.74 24.59
CA ASP A 197 -2.24 -1.10 25.18
C ASP A 197 -1.31 -0.54 24.10
N LEU A 198 -1.76 0.49 23.39
CA LEU A 198 -0.96 1.10 22.32
C LEU A 198 0.08 2.07 22.91
N ARG A 199 1.25 1.53 23.23
CA ARG A 199 2.43 2.25 23.71
C ARG A 199 3.69 1.78 22.99
N ARG A 200 4.75 2.59 23.04
CA ARG A 200 6.08 2.26 22.50
C ARG A 200 6.56 0.88 23.01
N ILE A 201 7.40 0.22 22.22
CA ILE A 201 7.88 -1.13 22.51
C ILE A 201 9.37 -1.31 22.22
N LEU A 202 9.91 -0.62 21.22
CA LEU A 202 11.32 -0.62 20.84
C LEU A 202 12.06 0.59 21.42
N LEU A 203 11.43 1.77 21.36
CA LEU A 203 12.04 3.02 21.80
C LEU A 203 11.72 3.30 23.27
N PRO A 204 12.59 4.07 23.94
CA PRO A 204 12.28 4.61 25.27
C PRO A 204 10.98 5.39 25.32
N ASP A 205 10.31 5.39 26.48
CA ASP A 205 9.00 6.03 26.67
C ASP A 205 9.04 7.56 26.41
N ASP A 206 10.20 8.19 26.58
CA ASP A 206 10.41 9.62 26.37
C ASP A 206 10.98 9.98 24.99
N TRP A 207 11.07 9.00 24.08
CA TRP A 207 11.55 9.23 22.73
C TRP A 207 10.59 10.16 21.95
N GLU A 208 11.15 11.14 21.25
CA GLU A 208 10.40 12.08 20.42
C GLU A 208 10.45 11.69 18.94
N GLY A 209 9.30 11.69 18.28
CA GLY A 209 9.19 11.34 16.85
C GLY A 209 9.15 9.84 16.53
N TRP A 210 9.32 9.52 15.25
CA TRP A 210 9.11 8.20 14.66
C TRP A 210 10.23 7.86 13.66
N PRO A 211 11.23 7.06 14.07
CA PRO A 211 12.49 6.93 13.34
C PRO A 211 12.42 6.41 11.90
N LEU A 212 11.38 5.66 11.54
CA LEU A 212 11.27 5.09 10.19
C LEU A 212 10.47 5.97 9.21
N ARG A 213 10.00 7.14 9.65
CA ARG A 213 9.47 8.16 8.74
C ARG A 213 10.59 8.85 7.97
N LYS A 214 10.31 9.26 6.73
CA LYS A 214 11.29 9.89 5.83
C LYS A 214 11.62 11.32 6.23
N ASP A 215 10.73 11.99 6.95
CA ASP A 215 10.90 13.34 7.48
C ASP A 215 11.54 13.36 8.89
N TYR A 216 11.92 12.20 9.42
CA TYR A 216 12.51 12.09 10.75
C TYR A 216 13.96 12.59 10.77
N GLU A 217 14.19 13.62 11.58
CA GLU A 217 15.53 14.13 11.87
C GLU A 217 16.13 13.39 13.07
N VAL A 218 17.26 12.71 12.84
CA VAL A 218 17.94 11.96 13.90
C VAL A 218 18.52 12.91 14.94
N GLN A 219 18.12 12.72 16.19
CA GLN A 219 18.64 13.47 17.33
C GLN A 219 20.16 13.35 17.47
N GLU A 220 20.83 14.46 17.77
CA GLU A 220 22.29 14.48 17.95
C GLU A 220 22.72 13.97 19.33
N THR A 221 21.83 14.11 20.31
CA THR A 221 22.06 13.67 21.68
C THR A 221 20.80 13.02 22.25
N TYR A 222 20.98 12.05 23.14
CA TYR A 222 19.92 11.42 23.92
C TYR A 222 20.36 11.38 25.39
N HIS A 223 19.66 12.08 26.28
CA HIS A 223 20.07 12.31 27.68
C HIS A 223 21.54 12.75 27.84
N GLY A 224 22.02 13.64 26.96
CA GLY A 224 23.40 14.14 26.98
C GLY A 224 24.44 13.15 26.44
N ILE A 225 24.04 11.96 26.00
CA ILE A 225 24.89 11.01 25.27
C ILE A 225 24.83 11.36 23.78
N VAL A 226 25.97 11.62 23.16
CA VAL A 226 26.06 11.89 21.72
C VAL A 226 25.66 10.64 20.95
N VAL A 227 24.73 10.78 20.01
CA VAL A 227 24.35 9.71 19.08
C VAL A 227 25.37 9.70 17.93
N PRO A 228 26.23 8.67 17.83
CA PRO A 228 27.28 8.68 16.82
C PRO A 228 26.67 8.56 15.42
N LYS A 229 26.85 9.61 14.61
CA LYS A 229 26.57 9.59 13.17
C LYS A 229 27.70 8.83 12.47
N VAL A 230 27.74 7.50 12.58
CA VAL A 230 28.76 6.69 11.88
C VAL A 230 28.46 6.75 10.38
N LYS A 231 29.17 7.63 9.67
CA LYS A 231 29.12 7.73 8.20
C LYS A 231 30.29 7.02 7.51
N GLU A 232 31.27 6.55 8.26
CA GLU A 232 32.45 5.87 7.72
C GLU A 232 32.25 4.35 7.71
N GLY A 233 32.43 3.72 6.54
CA GLY A 233 32.44 2.26 6.37
C GLY A 233 31.44 1.65 5.38
N TRP A 234 30.65 2.47 4.68
CA TRP A 234 29.70 2.03 3.63
C TRP A 234 30.09 2.47 2.22
N GLU A 235 31.39 2.73 2.00
CA GLU A 235 31.97 2.91 0.65
C GLU A 235 32.51 1.58 0.11
#